data_AF-A0AA36BD29-F1
#
_entry.id   AF-A0AA36BD29-F1
#
_cell.length_a   1.000
_cell.length_b   1.000
_cell.length_c   1.000
_cell.angle_alpha   90.00
_cell.angle_beta   90.00
_cell.angle_gamma   90.00
#
_symmetry.space_group_name_H-M   'P 1'
#
loop_
_entity.id
_entity.type
_entity.pdbx_description
1 polymer ?
#
loop_
_entity_poly.entity_id
_entity_poly.type
_entity_poly.pdbx_seq_one_letter_code
_entity_poly.pdbx_strand_id
1 'polypeptide(L)'
;MKQRYDGKSQKRSFPLDSKVLALLPVLGSSLKARFSGPYKVVKQLNNLDYVIETPDRRKKQQVCHVNMLKPFYERDVESKSFNGNANLLTDALSRS
;
A
#
# COMPACT_ATOMS: atom_id res chain seq x y z
N MET A 1 -30.02 -6.87 -13.59
CA MET A 1 -29.47 -7.45 -12.35
C MET A 1 -28.03 -7.00 -12.07
N LYS A 2 -27.06 -7.14 -12.99
CA LYS A 2 -25.64 -6.74 -12.77
C LYS A 2 -25.39 -5.25 -12.54
N GLN A 3 -26.09 -4.36 -13.26
CA GLN A 3 -25.85 -2.91 -13.16
C GLN A 3 -26.06 -2.32 -11.75
N ARG A 4 -26.94 -2.91 -10.93
CA ARG A 4 -27.18 -2.44 -9.56
C ARG A 4 -26.06 -2.83 -8.59
N TYR A 5 -25.46 -4.01 -8.77
CA TYR A 5 -24.38 -4.51 -7.92
C TYR A 5 -23.03 -3.92 -8.34
N ASP A 6 -22.78 -3.84 -9.64
CA ASP A 6 -21.50 -3.36 -10.18
C ASP A 6 -21.42 -1.84 -10.29
N GLY A 7 -22.50 -1.11 -10.00
CA GLY A 7 -22.57 0.35 -10.18
C GLY A 7 -21.54 1.15 -9.36
N LYS A 8 -21.06 0.60 -8.24
CA LYS A 8 -19.97 1.19 -7.43
C LYS A 8 -18.63 0.43 -7.57
N SER A 9 -18.58 -0.56 -8.45
CA SER A 9 -17.36 -1.34 -8.68
C SER A 9 -16.35 -0.47 -9.43
N GLN A 10 -15.14 -0.39 -8.87
CA GLN A 10 -14.05 0.32 -9.50
C GLN A 10 -13.12 -0.68 -10.18
N LYS A 11 -12.68 -0.35 -11.39
CA LYS A 11 -11.58 -1.08 -12.04
C LYS A 11 -10.31 -0.78 -11.26
N ARG A 12 -9.72 -1.82 -10.69
CA ARG A 12 -8.45 -1.77 -9.95
C ARG A 12 -7.48 -2.73 -10.62
N SER A 13 -6.27 -2.28 -10.85
CA SER A 13 -5.17 -3.09 -11.38
C SER A 13 -3.93 -2.87 -10.51
N PHE A 14 -3.17 -3.95 -10.33
CA PHE A 14 -1.93 -3.93 -9.58
C PHE A 14 -0.80 -4.42 -10.50
N PRO A 15 0.27 -3.63 -10.69
CA PRO A 15 1.44 -4.09 -11.43
C PRO A 15 2.07 -5.30 -10.75
N LEU A 16 2.73 -6.15 -11.54
CA LEU A 16 3.63 -7.16 -11.00
C LEU A 16 4.70 -6.49 -10.14
N ASP A 17 5.19 -7.21 -9.14
CA ASP A 17 6.18 -6.75 -8.16
C ASP A 17 5.77 -5.56 -7.27
N SER A 18 4.54 -5.04 -7.42
CA SER A 18 4.02 -3.98 -6.54
C SER A 18 3.72 -4.51 -5.13
N LYS A 19 3.89 -3.62 -4.14
CA LYS A 19 3.56 -3.90 -2.73
C LYS A 19 2.07 -3.64 -2.51
N VAL A 20 1.38 -4.63 -1.95
CA VAL A 20 -0.04 -4.59 -1.62
C VAL A 20 -0.29 -5.10 -0.20
N LEU A 21 -1.39 -4.65 0.39
CA LEU A 21 -1.97 -5.24 1.59
C LEU A 21 -3.08 -6.20 1.19
N ALA A 22 -3.13 -7.36 1.84
CA ALA A 22 -4.18 -8.36 1.61
C ALA A 22 -5.07 -8.51 2.84
N LEU A 23 -6.39 -8.54 2.63
CA LEU A 23 -7.36 -8.83 3.67
C LEU A 23 -7.34 -10.32 3.99
N LEU A 24 -6.72 -10.70 5.10
CA LEU A 24 -6.54 -12.09 5.49
C LEU A 24 -7.20 -12.36 6.85
N PRO A 25 -7.71 -13.58 7.09
CA PRO A 25 -8.23 -13.95 8.40
C PRO A 25 -7.12 -13.92 9.44
N VAL A 26 -7.45 -13.46 10.64
CA VAL A 26 -6.55 -13.43 11.79
C VAL A 26 -6.33 -14.87 12.26
N LEU A 27 -5.08 -15.22 12.57
CA LEU A 27 -4.75 -16.54 13.10
C LEU A 27 -5.52 -16.75 14.42
N GLY A 28 -6.23 -17.88 14.53
CA GLY A 28 -7.06 -18.20 15.70
C GLY A 28 -8.47 -17.60 15.70
N SER A 29 -8.85 -16.76 14.72
CA SER A 29 -10.24 -16.27 14.59
C SER A 29 -10.63 -16.10 13.12
N SER A 30 -11.31 -17.11 12.57
CA SER A 30 -11.72 -17.14 11.15
C SER A 30 -12.69 -16.03 10.77
N LEU A 31 -13.53 -15.58 11.72
CA LEU A 31 -14.51 -14.51 11.52
C LEU A 31 -13.90 -13.10 11.56
N LYS A 32 -12.65 -12.96 12.03
CA LYS A 32 -11.95 -11.68 12.07
C LYS A 32 -10.94 -11.64 10.94
N ALA A 33 -11.03 -10.62 10.08
CA ALA A 33 -10.06 -10.37 9.03
C ALA A 33 -9.38 -9.02 9.22
N ARG A 34 -8.11 -8.92 8.83
CA ARG A 34 -7.33 -7.67 8.86
C ARG A 34 -6.49 -7.57 7.59
N PHE A 35 -6.25 -6.36 7.13
CA PHE A 35 -5.22 -6.11 6.13
C PHE A 35 -3.84 -6.43 6.71
N SER A 36 -3.11 -7.33 6.07
CA SER A 36 -1.74 -7.73 6.42
C SER A 36 -0.82 -7.55 5.21
N GLY A 37 0.48 -7.41 5.43
CA GLY A 37 1.46 -7.12 4.39
C GLY A 37 2.37 -5.96 4.81
N PRO A 38 3.40 -5.64 4.01
CA PRO A 38 3.37 -5.62 2.55
C PRO A 38 3.64 -6.97 1.90
N TYR A 39 2.81 -7.33 0.92
CA TYR A 39 2.98 -8.50 0.08
C TYR A 39 3.27 -8.09 -1.36
N LYS A 40 4.00 -8.95 -2.07
CA LYS A 40 4.36 -8.71 -3.45
C LYS A 40 3.37 -9.39 -4.40
N VAL A 41 2.94 -8.69 -5.45
CA VAL A 41 2.15 -9.29 -6.53
C VAL A 41 3.09 -10.08 -7.44
N VAL A 42 2.94 -11.41 -7.48
CA VAL A 42 3.80 -12.30 -8.27
C VAL A 42 3.28 -12.45 -9.69
N LYS A 43 1.97 -12.64 -9.82
CA LYS A 43 1.33 -12.95 -11.09
C LYS A 43 -0.11 -12.46 -11.10
N GLN A 44 -0.55 -11.92 -12.23
CA GLN A 44 -1.96 -11.73 -12.51
C GLN A 44 -2.49 -12.99 -13.21
N LEU A 45 -3.49 -13.66 -12.62
CA LEU A 45 -4.14 -14.80 -13.28
C LEU A 45 -5.18 -14.29 -14.27
N ASN A 46 -6.08 -13.44 -13.78
CA ASN A 46 -7.18 -12.87 -14.54
C ASN A 46 -7.31 -11.36 -14.21
N ASN A 47 -8.29 -10.67 -14.78
CA ASN A 47 -8.57 -9.26 -14.47
C ASN A 47 -8.89 -9.01 -12.98
N LEU A 48 -9.36 -10.04 -12.27
CA LEU A 48 -9.81 -9.94 -10.88
C LEU A 48 -8.96 -10.73 -9.89
N ASP A 49 -8.16 -11.70 -10.34
CA ASP A 49 -7.45 -12.62 -9.45
C ASP A 49 -5.94 -12.50 -9.62
N TYR A 50 -5.26 -12.33 -8.49
CA TYR A 50 -3.81 -12.13 -8.41
C TYR A 50 -3.19 -13.14 -7.45
N VAL A 51 -1.99 -13.60 -7.78
CA VAL A 51 -1.14 -14.38 -6.87
C VAL A 51 -0.27 -13.41 -6.08
N ILE A 52 -0.33 -13.50 -4.76
CA ILE A 52 0.52 -12.73 -3.85
C ILE A 52 1.45 -13.67 -3.06
N GLU A 53 2.64 -13.17 -2.77
CA GLU A 53 3.60 -13.82 -1.88
C GLU A 53 3.28 -13.49 -0.43
N THR A 54 2.99 -14.52 0.37
CA THR A 54 2.74 -14.43 1.81
C THR A 54 3.70 -15.35 2.57
N PRO A 55 4.98 -14.96 2.71
CA PRO A 55 5.99 -15.79 3.37
C PRO A 55 5.68 -16.06 4.85
N ASP A 56 4.94 -15.16 5.52
CA ASP A 56 4.61 -15.26 6.94
C ASP A 56 3.52 -16.32 7.24
N ARG A 57 2.95 -16.95 6.21
CA ARG A 57 1.85 -17.91 6.34
C ARG A 57 2.24 -19.30 5.87
N ARG A 58 1.41 -20.29 6.24
CA ARG A 58 1.56 -21.70 5.82
C ARG A 58 1.58 -21.85 4.29
N LYS A 59 0.73 -21.10 3.59
CA LYS A 59 0.75 -21.00 2.13
C LYS A 59 1.66 -19.82 1.75
N LYS A 60 2.82 -20.11 1.19
CA LYS A 60 3.81 -19.09 0.79
C LYS A 60 3.34 -18.22 -0.36
N GLN A 61 2.43 -18.74 -1.17
CA GLN A 61 1.70 -18.00 -2.19
C GLN A 61 0.21 -18.32 -2.09
N GLN A 62 -0.63 -17.35 -2.38
CA GLN A 62 -2.07 -17.57 -2.46
C GLN A 62 -2.71 -16.66 -3.50
N VAL A 63 -3.84 -17.12 -4.05
CA VAL A 63 -4.68 -16.34 -4.96
C VAL A 63 -5.58 -15.44 -4.12
N CYS A 64 -5.66 -14.17 -4.50
CA CYS A 64 -6.52 -13.17 -3.90
C CYS A 64 -7.31 -12.44 -4.97
N HIS A 65 -8.61 -12.24 -4.70
CA HIS A 65 -9.44 -11.39 -5.53
C HIS A 65 -9.05 -9.92 -5.30
N VAL A 66 -9.14 -9.08 -6.34
CA VAL A 66 -8.73 -7.67 -6.36
C VAL A 66 -9.38 -6.85 -5.24
N ASN A 67 -10.60 -7.22 -4.83
CA ASN A 67 -11.34 -6.58 -3.73
C ASN A 67 -10.69 -6.81 -2.35
N MET A 68 -9.89 -7.86 -2.19
CA MET A 68 -9.16 -8.16 -0.96
C MET A 68 -7.83 -7.41 -0.90
N LEU A 69 -7.43 -6.73 -1.97
CA LEU A 69 -6.14 -6.05 -2.09
C LEU A 69 -6.29 -4.53 -1.93
N LYS A 70 -5.29 -3.92 -1.31
CA LYS A 70 -5.09 -2.47 -1.27
C LYS A 70 -3.65 -2.13 -1.66
N PRO A 71 -3.41 -1.02 -2.36
CA PRO A 71 -2.05 -0.55 -2.59
C PRO A 71 -1.36 -0.25 -1.25
N PHE A 72 -0.10 -0.64 -1.12
CA PHE A 72 0.72 -0.30 0.04
C PHE A 72 1.54 0.95 -0.27
N TYR A 73 1.37 1.99 0.54
CA TYR A 73 2.17 3.21 0.47
C TYR A 73 3.10 3.24 1.67
N GLU A 74 4.40 3.32 1.40
CA GLU A 74 5.38 3.56 2.46
C GLU A 74 5.15 4.96 3.01
N ARG A 75 5.24 5.10 4.34
CA ARG A 75 5.25 6.43 4.93
C ARG A 75 6.66 6.97 4.72
N ASP A 76 6.79 8.01 3.93
CA ASP A 76 8.01 8.80 3.91
C ASP A 76 8.21 9.34 5.33
N VAL A 77 9.16 8.75 6.04
CA VAL A 77 9.68 9.35 7.27
C VAL A 77 10.57 10.48 6.78
N GLU A 78 9.97 11.58 6.34
CA GLU A 78 10.67 12.85 6.33
C GLU A 78 11.07 13.12 7.78
N SER A 79 12.32 12.76 8.12
CA SER A 79 13.06 13.46 9.14
C SER A 79 13.07 14.93 8.73
N LYS A 80 12.05 15.68 9.15
CA LYS A 80 12.07 17.14 9.11
C LYS A 80 13.15 17.58 10.08
N SER A 81 14.40 17.49 9.66
CA SER A 81 15.48 18.31 10.19
C SER A 81 15.04 19.74 9.90
N PHE A 82 14.49 20.41 10.91
CA PHE A 82 14.30 21.85 10.87
C PHE A 82 15.69 22.49 10.75
N ASN A 83 16.20 22.63 9.52
CA ASN A 83 17.30 23.55 9.24
C ASN A 83 16.72 24.96 9.34
N GLY A 84 16.70 25.49 10.56
CA GLY A 84 16.59 26.93 10.77
C GLY A 84 17.80 27.60 10.12
N ASN A 85 17.57 28.27 9.00
CA ASN A 85 18.58 29.07 8.32
C ASN A 85 18.99 30.23 9.25
N ALA A 86 20.07 30.05 10.00
CA ALA A 86 20.77 31.12 10.67
C ALA A 86 21.63 31.88 9.65
N ASN A 87 21.01 32.73 8.85
CA ASN A 87 21.71 33.80 8.13
C ASN A 87 21.30 35.13 8.77
N LEU A 88 21.91 35.42 9.92
CA LEU A 88 22.08 36.78 10.42
C LEU A 88 23.49 37.24 10.01
N LEU A 89 23.59 38.51 9.62
CA LEU A 89 24.80 39.34 9.44
C LEU A 89 25.37 39.47 8.03
N THR A 90 24.65 40.14 7.12
CA THR A 90 25.27 41.12 6.20
C THR A 90 24.24 42.18 5.80
N ASP A 91 23.92 43.14 6.67
CA ASP A 91 23.26 44.39 6.20
C ASP A 91 23.38 45.56 7.21
N ALA A 92 24.61 45.96 7.55
CA ALA A 92 24.85 47.15 8.38
C ALA A 92 26.15 47.92 8.09
N LEU A 93 26.64 47.92 6.84
CA LEU A 93 27.84 48.70 6.44
C LEU A 93 27.71 49.48 5.11
N SER A 94 26.48 49.79 4.65
CA SER A 94 26.28 50.57 3.41
C SER A 94 25.34 51.78 3.56
N ARG A 95 25.32 52.44 4.72
CA ARG A 95 24.75 53.78 4.86
C ARG A 95 25.71 54.68 5.63
N SER A 96 26.83 55.00 4.97
CA SER A 96 27.56 56.26 5.13
C SER A 96 27.02 57.26 4.13
#